data_AF-A0A963V176-F1
#
_entry.id   AF-A0A963V176-F1
#
_cell.length_a   1.000
_cell.length_b   1.000
_cell.length_c   1.000
_cell.angle_alpha   90.00
_cell.angle_beta   90.00
_cell.angle_gamma   90.00
#
_symmetry.space_group_name_H-M   'P 1'
#
loop_
_entity.id
_entity.type
_entity.pdbx_description
1 polymer ?
#
loop_
_entity_poly.entity_id
_entity_poly.type
_entity_poly.pdbx_seq_one_letter_code
_entity_poly.pdbx_strand_id
1 'polypeptide(L)'
;APALPAKPMTYAILRKRKMPRFTPKAIGDDGYRTTFRIPNGAPMPTIFRADEKGREYSVNAMVRGTTITVSTRSDRWVLRLGDEHVCIEGKE
;
A
#
# COMPACT_ATOMS: atom_id res chain seq x y z
N ALA A 1 -16.95 -7.17 21.56
CA ALA A 1 -16.62 -8.06 20.42
C ALA A 1 -15.76 -7.28 19.43
N PRO A 2 -14.79 -7.89 18.73
CA PRO A 2 -14.11 -7.19 17.63
C PRO A 2 -15.15 -6.79 16.58
N ALA A 3 -14.97 -5.62 15.96
CA ALA A 3 -15.81 -5.19 14.85
C ALA A 3 -15.68 -6.19 13.69
N LEU A 4 -16.77 -6.44 12.96
CA LEU A 4 -16.74 -7.29 11.76
C LEU A 4 -15.78 -6.73 10.71
N PRO A 5 -15.16 -7.59 9.88
CA PRO A 5 -14.30 -7.12 8.79
C PRO A 5 -15.14 -6.27 7.85
N ALA A 6 -14.63 -5.10 7.49
CA ALA A 6 -15.28 -4.32 6.45
C ALA A 6 -15.01 -4.96 5.06
N LYS A 7 -15.80 -4.60 4.06
CA LYS A 7 -15.71 -5.20 2.72
C LYS A 7 -14.31 -4.96 2.14
N PRO A 8 -13.64 -5.98 1.56
CA PRO A 8 -12.34 -5.79 0.92
C PRO A 8 -12.39 -4.80 -0.23
N MET A 9 -11.35 -3.99 -0.37
CA MET A 9 -11.17 -3.07 -1.49
C MET A 9 -10.39 -3.71 -2.62
N THR A 10 -10.69 -3.29 -3.85
CA THR A 10 -9.83 -3.47 -5.01
C THR A 10 -8.91 -2.27 -5.14
N TYR A 11 -7.61 -2.52 -5.33
CA TYR A 11 -6.60 -1.48 -5.39
C TYR A 11 -6.03 -1.32 -6.81
N ALA A 12 -5.96 -0.08 -7.27
CA ALA A 12 -5.39 0.30 -8.55
C ALA A 12 -4.13 1.15 -8.34
N ILE A 13 -3.05 0.80 -9.05
CA ILE A 13 -1.84 1.61 -9.09
C ILE A 13 -2.06 2.76 -10.08
N LEU A 14 -1.91 3.99 -9.61
CA LEU A 14 -2.00 5.16 -10.46
C LEU A 14 -0.81 5.19 -11.43
N ARG A 15 -1.11 5.23 -12.72
CA ARG A 15 -0.08 5.14 -13.78
C ARG A 15 0.81 6.36 -13.80
N LYS A 16 2.10 6.10 -14.01
CA LYS A 16 3.12 7.10 -14.37
C LYS A 16 3.83 6.67 -15.65
N ARG A 17 4.52 7.61 -16.31
CA ARG A 17 5.32 7.34 -17.51
C ARG A 17 6.39 6.25 -17.27
N LYS A 18 7.00 6.24 -16.07
CA LYS A 18 7.95 5.22 -15.63
C LYS A 18 7.56 4.80 -14.21
N MET A 19 7.42 3.50 -14.01
CA MET A 19 7.11 2.93 -12.70
C MET A 19 8.40 2.57 -11.96
N PRO A 20 8.54 2.93 -10.67
CA PRO A 20 9.66 2.50 -9.84
C PRO A 20 9.74 0.98 -9.73
N ARG A 21 10.94 0.44 -9.52
CA ARG A 21 11.17 -1.02 -9.42
C ARG A 21 10.45 -1.69 -8.24
N PHE A 22 10.11 -0.92 -7.20
CA PHE A 22 9.37 -1.40 -6.03
C PHE A 22 7.85 -1.37 -6.20
N THR A 23 7.33 -1.03 -7.39
CA THR A 23 5.89 -1.05 -7.68
C THR A 23 5.30 -2.43 -7.32
N PRO A 24 4.29 -2.50 -6.43
CA PRO A 24 3.71 -3.77 -6.02
C PRO A 24 3.15 -4.55 -7.21
N LYS A 25 3.32 -5.86 -7.18
CA LYS A 25 2.70 -6.78 -8.17
C LYS A 25 1.29 -7.19 -7.76
N ALA A 26 0.99 -7.13 -6.47
CA ALA A 26 -0.32 -7.43 -5.93
C ALA A 26 -0.54 -6.59 -4.67
N ILE A 27 -1.79 -6.18 -4.48
CA ILE A 27 -2.26 -5.45 -3.31
C ILE A 27 -3.57 -6.14 -2.89
N GLY A 28 -3.68 -6.49 -1.63
CA GLY A 28 -4.85 -7.18 -1.09
C GLY A 28 -5.21 -6.66 0.30
N ASP A 29 -6.45 -6.90 0.71
CA ASP A 29 -6.98 -6.44 1.99
C ASP A 29 -7.98 -7.48 2.50
N ASP A 30 -7.92 -7.78 3.80
CA ASP A 30 -8.75 -8.81 4.46
C ASP A 30 -9.94 -8.22 5.24
N GLY A 31 -10.19 -6.92 5.09
CA GLY A 31 -11.19 -6.16 5.84
C GLY A 31 -10.63 -5.47 7.09
N TYR A 32 -9.37 -5.75 7.47
CA TYR A 32 -8.67 -5.12 8.59
C TYR A 32 -7.28 -4.59 8.23
N ARG A 33 -6.54 -5.33 7.41
CA ARG A 33 -5.13 -5.11 7.08
C ARG A 33 -4.94 -5.07 5.58
N THR A 34 -4.05 -4.18 5.12
CA THR A 34 -3.64 -4.15 3.72
C THR A 34 -2.27 -4.82 3.56
N THR A 35 -2.13 -5.59 2.48
CA THR A 35 -0.90 -6.30 2.11
C THR A 35 -0.39 -5.83 0.76
N PHE A 36 0.91 -5.60 0.66
CA PHE A 36 1.60 -5.21 -0.58
C PHE A 36 2.66 -6.25 -0.91
N ARG A 37 2.62 -6.79 -2.13
CA ARG A 37 3.62 -7.75 -2.60
C ARG A 37 4.61 -7.07 -3.55
N ILE A 38 5.80 -6.80 -3.04
CA ILE A 38 6.89 -6.14 -3.77
C ILE A 38 7.59 -7.13 -4.70
N PRO A 39 8.07 -6.74 -5.88
CA PRO A 39 8.87 -7.60 -6.73
C PRO A 39 10.11 -8.17 -6.01
N ASN A 40 10.46 -9.44 -6.27
CA ASN A 40 11.69 -10.01 -5.74
C ASN A 40 12.92 -9.22 -6.22
N GLY A 41 13.88 -8.99 -5.32
CA GLY A 41 15.09 -8.20 -5.60
C GLY A 41 14.84 -6.68 -5.80
N ALA A 42 13.62 -6.19 -5.62
CA ALA A 42 13.36 -4.76 -5.56
C ALA A 42 13.61 -4.22 -4.14
N PRO A 43 14.04 -2.96 -4.01
CA PRO A 43 14.20 -2.32 -2.71
C PRO A 43 12.86 -2.21 -1.98
N MET A 44 12.89 -2.33 -0.65
CA MET A 44 11.69 -2.25 0.18
C MET A 44 11.31 -0.78 0.42
N PRO A 45 10.13 -0.32 -0.01
CA PRO A 45 9.70 1.05 0.19
C PRO A 45 9.15 1.29 1.60
N THR A 46 9.08 2.56 1.99
CA THR A 46 8.26 3.01 3.12
C THR A 46 6.80 3.18 2.67
N ILE A 47 5.85 2.79 3.52
CA ILE A 47 4.41 2.88 3.24
C ILE A 47 3.81 4.04 4.03
N PHE A 48 2.99 4.83 3.34
CA PHE A 48 2.17 5.89 3.94
C PHE A 48 0.72 5.71 3.52
N ARG A 49 -0.22 5.98 4.42
CA ARG A 49 -1.60 6.27 4.01
C ARG A 49 -1.67 7.74 3.60
N ALA A 50 -2.48 8.05 2.60
CA ALA A 50 -2.73 9.43 2.18
C ALA A 50 -4.20 9.80 2.39
N ASP A 51 -4.46 11.08 2.69
CA ASP A 51 -5.81 11.62 2.72
C ASP A 51 -6.22 12.23 1.37
N GLU A 52 -7.44 12.77 1.31
CA GLU A 52 -7.98 13.38 0.10
C GLU A 52 -7.16 14.58 -0.40
N LYS A 53 -6.50 15.28 0.53
CA LYS A 53 -5.63 16.44 0.27
C LYS A 53 -4.20 16.03 -0.09
N GLY A 54 -3.90 14.74 -0.14
CA GLY A 54 -2.58 14.21 -0.45
C GLY A 54 -1.59 14.29 0.72
N ARG A 55 -2.05 14.55 1.95
CA ARG A 55 -1.16 14.52 3.12
C ARG A 55 -0.87 13.07 3.48
N GLU A 56 0.40 12.77 3.68
CA GLU A 56 0.90 11.43 3.97
C GLU A 56 1.07 11.22 5.47
N TYR A 57 0.65 10.06 5.97
CA TYR A 57 0.76 9.68 7.38
C TYR A 57 1.48 8.34 7.50
N SER A 58 2.49 8.30 8.37
CA SER A 58 3.21 7.07 8.70
C SER A 58 2.28 6.03 9.30
N VAL A 59 2.53 4.77 8.98
CA VAL A 59 1.76 3.62 9.46
C VAL A 59 2.70 2.58 10.07
N ASN A 60 2.17 1.75 10.97
CA ASN A 60 2.88 0.57 11.42
C ASN A 60 2.79 -0.52 10.34
N ALA A 61 3.96 -1.02 9.91
CA ALA A 61 4.05 -2.06 8.90
C ALA A 61 5.01 -3.17 9.35
N MET A 62 4.63 -4.41 9.07
CA MET A 62 5.48 -5.58 9.20
C MET A 62 5.97 -6.00 7.82
N VAL A 63 7.26 -6.33 7.70
CA VAL A 63 7.85 -6.86 6.48
C VAL A 63 8.23 -8.32 6.68
N ARG A 64 7.82 -9.19 5.75
CA ARG A 64 8.24 -10.60 5.67
C ARG A 64 8.59 -10.95 4.24
N GLY A 65 9.89 -11.10 3.95
CA GLY A 65 10.37 -11.34 2.60
C GLY A 65 9.98 -10.19 1.66
N THR A 66 9.14 -10.48 0.67
CA THR A 66 8.64 -9.50 -0.31
C THR A 66 7.26 -8.94 0.03
N THR A 67 6.68 -9.33 1.16
CA THR A 67 5.35 -8.90 1.58
C THR A 67 5.46 -7.87 2.69
N ILE A 68 4.78 -6.74 2.50
CA ILE A 68 4.55 -5.74 3.54
C ILE A 68 3.10 -5.85 3.99
N THR A 69 2.86 -5.94 5.29
CA THR A 69 1.53 -5.96 5.89
C THR A 69 1.37 -4.74 6.77
N VAL A 70 0.37 -3.92 6.50
CA VAL A 70 0.01 -2.75 7.29
C VAL A 70 -1.17 -3.10 8.18
N SER A 71 -1.17 -2.65 9.44
CA SER A 71 -2.21 -2.98 10.42
C SER A 71 -3.55 -2.23 10.21
N THR A 72 -3.68 -1.50 9.12
CA THR A 72 -4.85 -0.67 8.80
C THR A 72 -5.19 -0.74 7.32
N ARG A 73 -6.37 -0.22 6.98
CA ARG A 73 -6.84 0.01 5.61
C ARG A 73 -6.78 1.49 5.25
N SER A 74 -6.83 1.79 3.95
CA SER A 74 -6.91 3.17 3.43
C SER A 74 -7.34 3.16 1.97
N ASP A 75 -8.16 4.12 1.59
CA ASP A 75 -8.54 4.37 0.19
C ASP A 75 -7.36 4.86 -0.64
N ARG A 76 -6.31 5.39 0.00
CA ARG A 76 -5.11 5.87 -0.68
C ARG A 76 -3.84 5.47 0.04
N TRP A 77 -2.89 4.98 -0.73
CA TRP A 77 -1.56 4.63 -0.27
C TRP A 77 -0.48 5.27 -1.13
N VAL A 78 0.63 5.62 -0.48
CA VAL A 78 1.85 6.07 -1.15
C VAL A 78 3.01 5.18 -0.68
N LEU A 79 3.68 4.56 -1.64
CA LEU A 79 4.92 3.84 -1.43
C LEU A 79 6.07 4.75 -1.83
N ARG A 80 7.07 4.92 -0.98
CA ARG A 80 8.21 5.81 -1.23
C ARG A 80 9.55 5.11 -1.07
N LEU A 81 10.53 5.54 -1.87
CA LEU A 81 11.94 5.21 -1.71
C LEU A 81 12.77 6.38 -2.25
N GLY A 82 13.41 7.15 -1.37
CA GLY A 82 14.03 8.41 -1.77
C GLY A 82 13.02 9.33 -2.46
N ASP A 83 13.34 9.78 -3.67
CA ASP A 83 12.48 10.67 -4.48
C ASP A 83 11.44 9.91 -5.33
N GLU A 84 11.56 8.59 -5.44
CA GLU A 84 10.61 7.76 -6.18
C GLU A 84 9.37 7.44 -5.33
N HIS A 85 8.19 7.45 -5.97
CA HIS A 85 6.95 7.08 -5.29
C HIS A 85 5.92 6.41 -6.22
N VAL A 86 5.05 5.60 -5.63
CA VAL A 86 3.90 4.95 -6.29
C VAL A 86 2.65 5.31 -5.51
N CYS A 87 1.65 5.88 -6.20
CA CYS A 87 0.34 6.17 -5.63
C CYS A 87 -0.64 5.05 -5.98
N ILE A 88 -1.46 4.67 -5.01
CA ILE A 88 -2.41 3.56 -5.10
C ILE A 88 -3.75 4.05 -4.57
N GLU A 89 -4.83 3.72 -5.27
CA GLU A 89 -6.20 3.99 -4.83
C GLU A 89 -6.97 2.69 -4.61
N GLY A 90 -7.62 2.56 -3.46
CA GLY A 90 -8.57 1.51 -3.12
C GLY A 90 -10.00 1.94 -3.41
N LYS A 91 -10.83 0.99 -3.86
CA LYS A 91 -12.28 1.14 -4.03
C LYS A 91 -12.97 -0.12 -3.53
N GLU A 92 -14.02 0.04 -2.72
CA GLU A 92 -14.87 -1.08 -2.26
C GLU A 92 -15.81 -1.63 -3.35
#